data_AF-A0A1Y2FG18-F1
#
_entry.id   AF-A0A1Y2FG18-F1
#
_cell.length_a   1.000
_cell.length_b   1.000
_cell.length_c   1.000
_cell.angle_alpha   90.00
_cell.angle_beta   90.00
_cell.angle_gamma   90.00
#
_symmetry.space_group_name_H-M   'P 1'
#
loop_
_entity.id
_entity.type
_entity.pdbx_description
1 polymer ?
#
loop_
_entity_poly.entity_id
_entity_poly.type
_entity_poly.pdbx_seq_one_letter_code
_entity_poly.pdbx_strand_id
1 'polypeptide(L)'
;MSKATKFITNFSCCALIWLILSLHNILCPSIKFPVWLDEILPVFPFEVLIAFCAYSMINVGWKLITFVDTPEDYTSLLKEIDTAKEDLRSKGLDI
;
A
#
# COMPACT_ATOMS: atom_id res chain seq x y z
N MET A 1 8.71 -3.51 15.15
CA MET A 1 7.57 -4.03 14.37
C MET A 1 7.87 -3.91 12.88
N SER A 2 7.70 -4.98 12.12
CA SER A 2 7.87 -4.98 10.66
C SER A 2 6.88 -3.99 10.00
N LYS A 3 7.25 -3.42 8.85
CA LYS A 3 6.36 -2.56 8.04
C LYS A 3 5.04 -3.29 7.72
N ALA A 4 5.11 -4.60 7.48
CA ALA A 4 3.93 -5.43 7.23
C ALA A 4 3.02 -5.53 8.47
N THR A 5 3.60 -5.70 9.67
CA THR A 5 2.83 -5.76 10.92
C THR A 5 2.08 -4.45 11.17
N LYS A 6 2.73 -3.30 10.94
CA LYS A 6 2.08 -1.99 11.10
C LYS A 6 0.89 -1.80 10.17
N PHE A 7 1.02 -2.23 8.91
CA PHE A 7 -0.06 -2.18 7.94
C PHE A 7 -1.25 -3.03 8.36
N ILE A 8 -1.00 -4.29 8.74
CA ILE A 8 -2.05 -5.24 9.16
C ILE A 8 -2.75 -4.74 10.43
N THR A 9 -2.00 -4.21 11.39
CA THR A 9 -2.57 -3.67 12.64
C THR A 9 -3.48 -2.47 12.34
N ASN A 10 -3.03 -1.51 11.53
CA ASN A 10 -3.86 -0.36 11.18
C ASN A 10 -5.10 -0.76 10.39
N PHE A 11 -4.95 -1.64 9.39
CA PHE A 11 -6.06 -2.14 8.60
C PHE A 11 -7.09 -2.89 9.46
N SER A 12 -6.64 -3.76 10.36
CA SER A 12 -7.52 -4.46 11.29
C SER A 12 -8.26 -3.50 12.21
N CYS A 13 -7.59 -2.46 12.71
CA CYS A 13 -8.22 -1.46 13.56
C CYS A 13 -9.35 -0.72 12.82
N CYS A 14 -9.08 -0.25 11.59
CA CYS A 14 -10.09 0.40 10.76
C CYS A 14 -11.26 -0.55 10.40
N ALA A 15 -10.95 -1.81 10.06
CA ALA A 15 -11.97 -2.81 9.74
C ALA A 15 -12.86 -3.13 10.95
N LEU A 16 -12.28 -3.23 12.15
CA LEU A 16 -13.03 -3.43 13.39
C LEU A 16 -13.95 -2.25 13.70
N ILE A 17 -13.47 -1.02 13.53
CA ILE A 17 -14.30 0.19 13.72
C ILE A 17 -15.49 0.17 12.75
N TRP A 18 -15.24 -0.13 11.47
CA TRP A 18 -16.30 -0.23 10.46
C TRP A 18 -17.31 -1.32 10.82
N LEU A 19 -16.86 -2.48 11.29
CA LEU A 19 -17.73 -3.60 11.68
C LEU A 19 -18.57 -3.30 12.93
N ILE A 20 -18.01 -2.59 13.90
CA ILE A 20 -18.76 -2.13 15.08
C ILE A 20 -19.84 -1.13 14.65
N LEU A 21 -19.50 -0.21 13.74
CA LEU A 21 -20.45 0.76 13.21
C LEU A 21 -21.53 0.11 12.33
N SER A 22 -21.21 -0.93 11.56
CA SER A 22 -22.22 -1.64 10.76
C SER A 22 -23.20 -2.44 11.62
N LEU A 23 -22.77 -2.89 12.80
CA LEU A 23 -23.60 -3.61 13.78
C LEU A 23 -24.21 -2.69 14.87
N HIS A 24 -24.15 -1.37 14.70
CA HIS A 24 -24.58 -0.41 15.73
C HIS A 24 -26.02 -0.65 16.21
N ASN A 25 -26.92 -1.09 15.32
CA ASN A 25 -28.33 -1.36 15.63
C ASN A 25 -28.50 -2.52 16.64
N ILE A 26 -27.56 -3.48 16.67
CA ILE A 26 -27.59 -4.62 17.60
C ILE A 26 -26.80 -4.29 18.88
N LEU A 27 -25.65 -3.63 18.74
CA LEU A 27 -24.74 -3.33 19.86
C LEU A 27 -25.23 -2.19 20.75
N CYS A 28 -25.90 -1.18 20.18
CA CYS A 28 -26.30 0.03 20.89
C CYS A 28 -27.71 0.50 20.48
N PRO A 29 -28.77 -0.26 20.84
CA PRO A 29 -30.15 0.09 20.48
C PRO A 29 -30.65 1.42 21.09
N SER A 30 -29.97 1.93 22.13
CA SER A 30 -30.33 3.19 22.80
C SER A 30 -29.77 4.45 22.11
N ILE A 31 -28.90 4.31 21.11
CA ILE A 31 -28.25 5.45 20.43
C ILE A 31 -28.93 5.67 19.09
N LYS A 32 -29.49 6.87 18.89
CA LYS A 32 -30.06 7.26 17.59
C LYS A 32 -28.97 7.78 16.67
N PHE A 33 -28.66 7.00 15.64
CA PHE A 33 -27.79 7.43 14.55
C PHE A 33 -28.59 8.16 13.47
N PRO A 34 -27.95 9.01 12.66
CA PRO A 34 -28.63 9.69 11.57
C PRO A 34 -28.88 8.71 10.40
N VAL A 35 -30.00 8.89 9.69
CA VAL A 35 -30.49 7.98 8.63
C VAL A 35 -29.48 7.76 7.50
N TRP A 36 -28.70 8.78 7.14
CA TRP A 36 -27.68 8.70 6.09
C TRP A 36 -26.53 7.74 6.43
N LEU A 37 -26.32 7.44 7.71
CA LEU A 37 -25.25 6.56 8.13
C LEU A 37 -25.50 5.10 7.68
N ASP A 38 -26.76 4.68 7.71
CA ASP A 38 -27.20 3.34 7.28
C ASP A 38 -27.04 3.13 5.78
N GLU A 39 -27.17 4.20 4.99
CA GLU A 39 -26.99 4.15 3.54
C GLU A 39 -25.50 4.09 3.15
N ILE A 40 -24.63 4.80 3.88
CA ILE A 40 -23.22 4.93 3.50
C ILE A 40 -22.32 3.81 4.03
N LEU A 41 -22.61 3.29 5.24
CA LEU A 41 -21.85 2.21 5.86
C LEU A 41 -21.64 0.97 4.97
N PRO A 42 -22.66 0.44 4.26
CA PRO A 42 -22.48 -0.75 3.43
C PRO A 42 -21.64 -0.49 2.17
N VAL A 43 -21.66 0.72 1.63
CA VAL A 43 -20.93 1.09 0.39
C VAL A 43 -19.51 1.54 0.69
N PHE A 44 -19.25 2.03 1.90
CA PHE A 44 -17.96 2.60 2.32
C PHE A 44 -16.72 1.72 2.02
N PRO A 45 -16.72 0.40 2.26
CA PRO A 45 -15.54 -0.43 1.93
C PRO A 45 -15.22 -0.43 0.43
N PHE A 46 -16.25 -0.37 -0.42
CA PHE A 46 -16.09 -0.35 -1.86
C PHE A 46 -15.55 1.00 -2.35
N GLU A 47 -16.04 2.10 -1.78
CA GLU A 47 -15.51 3.45 -2.06
C GLU A 47 -14.03 3.58 -1.68
N VAL A 48 -13.64 3.01 -0.53
CA VAL A 48 -12.22 2.98 -0.11
C VAL A 48 -11.36 2.19 -1.10
N LEU A 49 -11.87 1.08 -1.63
CA LEU A 49 -11.17 0.28 -2.64
C LEU A 49 -10.99 1.07 -3.94
N ILE A 50 -12.04 1.75 -4.41
CA ILE A 50 -11.98 2.61 -5.62
C ILE A 50 -10.94 3.73 -5.41
N ALA A 51 -10.98 4.42 -4.28
CA ALA A 51 -10.04 5.48 -3.95
C ALA A 51 -8.59 4.96 -3.90
N PHE A 52 -8.38 3.77 -3.34
CA PHE A 52 -7.07 3.11 -3.33
C PHE A 52 -6.57 2.81 -4.75
N CYS A 53 -7.43 2.30 -5.63
CA CYS A 53 -7.10 2.04 -7.03
C CYS A 53 -6.72 3.34 -7.76
N ALA A 54 -7.51 4.40 -7.61
CA ALA A 54 -7.24 5.70 -8.20
C ALA A 54 -5.91 6.27 -7.71
N TYR A 55 -5.67 6.23 -6.39
CA TYR A 55 -4.40 6.66 -5.79
C TYR A 55 -3.21 5.87 -6.33
N SER A 56 -3.32 4.54 -6.42
CA SER A 56 -2.26 3.67 -6.94
C SER A 56 -1.95 4.01 -8.40
N MET A 57 -2.98 4.18 -9.22
CA MET A 57 -2.84 4.54 -10.64
C MET A 57 -2.17 5.90 -10.81
N ILE A 58 -2.55 6.91 -10.02
CA ILE A 58 -1.92 8.24 -10.04
C ILE A 58 -0.45 8.15 -9.63
N ASN A 59 -0.11 7.38 -8.60
CA ASN A 59 1.28 7.24 -8.17
C ASN A 59 2.16 6.58 -9.23
N VAL A 60 1.66 5.53 -9.88
CA VAL A 60 2.38 4.88 -10.98
C VAL A 60 2.50 5.82 -12.17
N GLY A 61 1.40 6.46 -12.58
CA GLY A 61 1.39 7.41 -13.69
C GLY A 61 2.34 8.59 -13.45
N TRP A 62 2.32 9.16 -12.24
CA TRP A 62 3.23 10.23 -11.85
C TRP A 62 4.69 9.82 -11.98
N LYS A 63 5.06 8.65 -11.45
CA LYS A 63 6.44 8.14 -11.55
C LYS A 63 6.89 7.88 -12.99
N LEU A 64 5.98 7.46 -13.87
CA LEU A 64 6.28 7.28 -15.29
C LEU A 64 6.48 8.62 -16.00
N ILE A 65 5.67 9.63 -15.68
CA ILE A 65 5.80 10.97 -16.27
C ILE A 65 7.05 11.68 -15.76
N THR A 66 7.36 11.52 -14.47
CA THR A 66 8.55 12.11 -13.82
C THR A 66 9.73 11.15 -13.83
N PHE A 67 9.77 10.18 -14.75
CA PHE A 67 10.95 9.34 -14.94
C PHE A 67 12.05 10.24 -15.49
N VAL A 68 12.75 10.91 -14.58
CA VAL A 68 14.02 11.54 -14.87
C VAL A 68 14.91 10.38 -15.26
N ASP A 69 15.34 10.33 -16.52
CA ASP A 69 16.46 9.48 -16.89
C ASP A 69 17.56 9.79 -15.88
N THR A 70 17.83 8.86 -14.95
CA THR A 70 18.95 8.94 -14.02
C THR A 70 20.11 8.16 -14.61
N PRO A 71 20.87 8.74 -15.57
CA PRO A 71 22.04 8.08 -16.11
C PRO A 71 23.07 7.81 -14.99
N GLU A 72 23.07 8.61 -13.92
CA GLU A 72 23.88 8.35 -12.72
C GLU A 72 23.55 7.00 -12.08
N ASP A 73 22.27 6.73 -11.77
CA ASP A 73 21.87 5.46 -11.15
C ASP A 73 22.19 4.27 -12.05
N TYR A 74 21.98 4.42 -13.37
CA TYR A 74 22.38 3.41 -14.35
C TYR A 74 23.89 3.13 -14.31
N THR A 75 24.73 4.18 -14.29
CA THR A 75 26.18 4.02 -14.23
C THR A 75 26.67 3.46 -12.89
N SER A 76 26.00 3.80 -11.78
CA SER A 76 26.28 3.23 -10.46
C SER A 76 25.94 1.74 -10.42
N LEU A 77 24.77 1.35 -10.96
CA LEU A 77 24.36 -0.05 -11.09
C LEU A 77 25.34 -0.87 -11.94
N LEU A 78 25.85 -0.31 -13.04
CA LEU A 78 26.88 -0.99 -13.85
C LEU A 78 28.17 -1.24 -13.06
N LYS A 79 28.64 -0.27 -12.26
CA LYS A 79 29.81 -0.45 -11.39
C LYS A 79 29.59 -1.55 -10.34
N GLU A 80 28.41 -1.62 -9.75
CA GLU A 80 28.07 -2.68 -8.80
C GLU A 80 28.07 -4.06 -9.47
N ILE A 81 27.57 -4.15 -10.71
CA ILE A 81 27.60 -5.38 -11.50
C ILE A 81 29.03 -5.84 -11.77
N ASP A 82 29.92 -4.93 -12.18
CA ASP A 82 31.32 -5.27 -12.46
C ASP A 82 32.05 -5.73 -11.19
N THR A 83 31.80 -5.06 -10.06
CA THR A 83 32.35 -5.47 -8.75
C THR A 83 31.86 -6.87 -8.35
N ALA A 84 30.58 -7.17 -8.57
CA ALA A 84 30.01 -8.49 -8.29
C ALA A 84 30.59 -9.59 -9.21
N LYS A 85 30.83 -9.28 -10.49
CA LYS A 85 31.50 -10.21 -11.42
C LYS A 85 32.93 -10.51 -10.98
N GLU A 86 33.69 -9.52 -10.55
CA GLU A 86 35.04 -9.70 -10.03
C GLU A 86 35.05 -10.58 -8.76
N ASP A 87 34.11 -10.37 -7.84
CA ASP A 87 33.96 -11.22 -6.64
C ASP A 87 33.63 -12.68 -7.03
N LEU A 88 32.76 -12.89 -8.02
CA LEU A 88 32.42 -14.23 -8.49
C LEU A 88 33.59 -14.92 -9.21
N ARG A 89 34.36 -14.18 -10.02
CA ARG A 89 35.60 -14.67 -10.63
C ARG A 89 36.65 -15.03 -9.58
N SER A 90 36.76 -14.24 -8.50
CA SER A 90 37.64 -14.56 -7.37
C SER A 90 37.26 -15.86 -6.66
N LYS A 91 35.97 -16.22 -6.71
CA LYS A 91 35.42 -17.49 -6.19
C LYS A 91 35.51 -18.64 -7.18
N GLY A 92 36.15 -18.45 -8.34
CA GLY A 92 36.36 -19.47 -9.36
C GLY A 92 35.15 -19.75 -10.25
N LEU A 93 34.13 -18.89 -10.22
CA LEU A 93 32.98 -18.93 -11.11
C LEU A 93 33.21 -17.94 -12.25
N ASP A 94 33.42 -18.43 -13.48
CA ASP A 94 33.65 -17.58 -14.65
C ASP A 94 32.31 -17.13 -15.26
N ILE A 95 32.16 -15.82 -15.45
CA ILE A 95 30.96 -15.12 -15.94
C ILE A 95 31.34 -13.85 -16.70
#